data_AF-X1RYI3-F1
#
_entry.id   AF-X1RYI3-F1
#
_cell.length_a   1.000
_cell.length_b   1.000
_cell.length_c   1.000
_cell.angle_alpha   90.00
_cell.angle_beta   90.00
_cell.angle_gamma   90.00
#
_symmetry.space_group_name_H-M   'P 1'
#
loop_
_entity.id
_entity.type
_entity.pdbx_description
1 polymer ?
#
loop_
_entity_poly.entity_id
_entity_poly.type
_entity_poly.pdbx_seq_one_letter_code
_entity_poly.pdbx_strand_id
1 'polypeptide(L)'
;MCSYLNLNENIKITYISYDKDFVLSSAGLTVKPDLTVKEALNIVNEIDGLIIPGGFESPFHFELKELIRKLYDGNKLLAAICAGPEFLAKSGNKYKKSKYILQLNIIIFIYPFNFFLSSLLLPHTFHM
;
A
#
# COMPACT_ATOMS: atom_id res chain seq x y z
N MET A 1 9.67 -20.90 4.40
CA MET A 1 8.58 -20.57 3.45
C MET A 1 7.28 -20.99 4.10
N CYS A 2 6.31 -20.09 4.25
CA CYS A 2 5.06 -20.39 4.96
C CYS A 2 4.18 -21.30 4.08
N SER A 3 4.22 -22.61 4.32
CA SER A 3 3.62 -23.67 3.51
C SER A 3 2.07 -23.70 3.53
N TYR A 4 1.44 -22.86 4.34
CA TYR A 4 -0.02 -22.81 4.51
C TYR A 4 -0.74 -21.92 3.50
N LEU A 5 -0.02 -20.94 2.94
CA LEU A 5 -0.51 -20.18 1.80
C LEU A 5 0.01 -20.93 0.58
N ASN A 6 -0.89 -21.59 -0.15
CA ASN A 6 -0.61 -22.23 -1.43
C ASN A 6 -0.30 -21.16 -2.52
N LEU A 7 0.64 -20.27 -2.21
CA LEU A 7 1.17 -19.29 -3.13
C LEU A 7 2.05 -20.10 -4.06
N ASN A 8 1.54 -20.35 -5.26
CA ASN A 8 2.31 -20.89 -6.37
C ASN A 8 3.66 -20.14 -6.43
N GLU A 9 4.75 -20.86 -6.70
CA GLU A 9 6.14 -20.36 -6.70
C GLU A 9 6.42 -19.20 -7.69
N ASN A 10 5.40 -18.72 -8.39
CA ASN A 10 5.44 -17.75 -9.49
C ASN A 10 4.86 -16.37 -9.13
N ILE A 11 4.71 -16.03 -7.85
CA ILE A 11 4.23 -14.69 -7.43
C ILE A 11 5.40 -13.92 -6.81
N LYS A 12 5.83 -12.86 -7.49
CA LYS A 12 6.80 -11.91 -6.94
C LYS A 12 6.06 -10.80 -6.21
N ILE A 13 6.38 -10.63 -4.93
CA ILE A 13 5.84 -9.55 -4.09
C ILE A 13 6.93 -8.50 -3.89
N THR A 14 6.59 -7.25 -4.16
CA THR A 14 7.47 -6.08 -3.97
C THR A 14 6.78 -5.08 -3.04
N TYR A 15 7.40 -4.74 -1.92
CA TYR A 15 6.87 -3.73 -1.00
C TYR A 15 7.26 -2.32 -1.46
N ILE A 16 6.29 -1.41 -1.48
CA ILE A 16 6.54 -0.02 -1.88
C ILE A 16 6.07 0.96 -0.81
N SER A 17 6.81 2.04 -0.61
CA SER A 17 6.47 3.17 0.29
C SER A 17 6.82 4.50 -0.38
N TYR A 18 6.55 5.63 0.25
CA TYR A 18 6.97 6.94 -0.26
C TYR A 18 8.49 7.15 -0.22
N ASP A 19 9.16 6.53 0.76
CA ASP A 19 10.61 6.54 0.94
C ASP A 19 11.15 5.11 1.15
N LYS A 20 12.43 4.99 1.52
CA LYS A 20 13.13 3.71 1.77
C LYS A 20 13.28 3.43 3.27
N ASP A 21 12.67 4.24 4.12
CA ASP A 21 12.73 4.06 5.56
C ASP A 21 11.85 2.89 5.98
N PHE A 22 12.17 2.34 7.16
CA PHE A 22 11.41 1.22 7.71
C PHE A 22 9.99 1.65 8.07
N VAL A 23 9.01 0.83 7.70
CA VAL A 23 7.60 1.01 8.02
C VAL A 23 7.23 0.07 9.17
N LEU A 24 6.80 0.64 10.30
CA LEU A 24 6.25 -0.11 11.42
C LEU A 24 4.74 -0.32 11.21
N SER A 25 4.31 -1.58 11.20
CA SER A 25 2.89 -1.96 11.17
C SER A 25 2.25 -1.84 12.55
N SER A 26 0.91 -1.78 12.59
CA SER A 26 0.13 -1.78 13.84
C SER A 26 0.35 -3.01 14.73
N ALA A 27 0.77 -4.13 14.14
CA ALA A 27 1.08 -5.37 14.87
C ALA A 27 2.55 -5.43 15.36
N GLY A 28 3.33 -4.36 15.17
CA GLY A 28 4.73 -4.31 15.61
C GLY A 28 5.73 -4.95 14.63
N LEU A 29 5.30 -5.40 13.45
CA LEU A 29 6.20 -5.87 12.40
C LEU A 29 6.79 -4.67 11.65
N THR A 30 8.10 -4.70 11.46
CA THR A 30 8.84 -3.68 10.70
C THR A 30 9.18 -4.22 9.31
N VAL A 31 8.80 -3.48 8.27
CA VAL A 31 9.04 -3.86 6.86
C VAL A 31 9.91 -2.80 6.20
N LYS A 32 10.92 -3.22 5.45
CA LYS A 32 11.71 -2.32 4.60
C LYS A 32 11.11 -2.30 3.18
N PRO A 33 10.77 -1.13 2.61
CA PRO A 33 10.32 -1.04 1.23
C PRO A 33 11.41 -1.47 0.25
N ASP A 34 11.03 -2.27 -0.74
CA ASP A 34 11.90 -2.65 -1.85
C ASP A 34 12.06 -1.48 -2.83
N LEU A 35 10.98 -0.75 -3.10
CA LEU A 35 10.94 0.42 -4.00
C LEU A 35 10.19 1.59 -3.36
N THR A 36 10.48 2.81 -3.83
CA THR A 36 9.59 3.94 -3.62
C THR A 36 8.43 3.90 -4.62
N VAL A 37 7.33 4.60 -4.33
CA VAL A 37 6.22 4.78 -5.30
C VAL A 37 6.73 5.38 -6.62
N LYS A 38 7.71 6.28 -6.58
CA LYS A 38 8.33 6.89 -7.77
C LYS A 38 9.15 5.88 -8.58
N GLU A 39 9.90 5.01 -7.92
CA GLU A 39 10.61 3.92 -8.60
C GLU A 39 9.63 2.92 -9.22
N ALA A 40 8.54 2.59 -8.52
CA ALA A 40 7.48 1.72 -9.06
C ALA A 40 6.81 2.32 -10.31
N LEU A 41 6.63 3.64 -10.36
CA LEU A 41 6.13 4.35 -11.55
C LEU A 41 7.02 4.17 -12.79
N ASN A 42 8.33 4.01 -12.60
CA ASN A 42 9.29 3.81 -13.70
C ASN A 42 9.19 2.41 -14.32
N ILE A 43 8.71 1.43 -13.56
CA ILE A 43 8.56 0.02 -13.98
C ILE A 43 7.09 -0.40 -14.09
N VAL A 44 6.16 0.55 -14.22
CA VAL A 44 4.70 0.29 -14.17
C VAL A 44 4.22 -0.77 -15.18
N ASN A 45 4.92 -0.93 -16.29
CA ASN A 45 4.60 -1.92 -17.33
C ASN A 45 4.93 -3.36 -16.91
N GLU A 46 5.82 -3.54 -15.93
CA GLU A 46 6.24 -4.84 -15.38
C GLU A 46 5.39 -5.29 -14.18
N ILE A 47 4.48 -4.42 -13.72
CA ILE A 47 3.60 -4.65 -12.58
C ILE A 47 2.28 -5.24 -13.08
N ASP A 48 1.85 -6.33 -12.45
CA ASP A 48 0.59 -7.00 -12.78
C ASP A 48 -0.55 -6.62 -11.83
N GLY A 49 -0.23 -6.10 -10.65
CA GLY A 49 -1.23 -5.54 -9.76
C GLY A 49 -0.68 -4.80 -8.54
N LEU A 50 -1.58 -4.07 -7.89
CA LEU A 50 -1.34 -3.34 -6.64
C LEU A 50 -2.34 -3.77 -5.57
N ILE A 51 -1.80 -4.07 -4.39
CA ILE A 51 -2.57 -4.31 -3.16
C ILE A 51 -2.33 -3.14 -2.19
N ILE A 52 -3.42 -2.54 -1.70
CA ILE A 52 -3.39 -1.48 -0.69
C ILE A 52 -4.00 -2.01 0.62
N PRO A 53 -3.18 -2.34 1.63
CA PRO A 53 -3.65 -2.74 2.94
C PRO A 53 -4.33 -1.58 3.69
N GLY A 54 -5.06 -1.95 4.74
CA GLY A 54 -5.58 -0.99 5.69
C GLY A 54 -4.53 -0.55 6.71
N GLY A 55 -4.91 0.42 7.52
CA GLY A 55 -4.03 1.09 8.46
C GLY A 55 -4.69 2.38 8.93
N PHE A 56 -3.89 3.25 9.52
CA PHE A 56 -4.32 4.58 9.94
C PHE A 56 -4.17 5.56 8.78
N GLU A 57 -4.72 6.77 8.91
CA GLU A 57 -4.63 7.78 7.86
C GLU A 57 -3.17 8.02 7.44
N SER A 58 -2.92 7.85 6.15
CA SER A 58 -1.66 8.19 5.51
C SER A 58 -1.91 9.23 4.42
N PRO A 59 -0.99 10.19 4.23
CA PRO A 59 -1.13 11.20 3.20
C PRO A 59 -1.27 10.56 1.82
N PHE A 60 -2.15 11.14 1.00
CA PHE A 60 -2.37 10.69 -0.37
C PHE A 60 -1.58 11.57 -1.34
N HIS A 61 -0.38 11.12 -1.71
CA HIS A 61 0.50 11.87 -2.60
C HIS A 61 0.20 11.63 -4.09
N PHE A 62 0.61 12.59 -4.92
CA PHE A 62 0.38 12.59 -6.36
C PHE A 62 0.95 11.35 -7.06
N GLU A 63 2.13 10.89 -6.67
CA GLU A 63 2.77 9.71 -7.24
C GLU A 63 1.95 8.43 -7.05
N LEU A 64 1.27 8.27 -5.91
CA LEU A 64 0.41 7.12 -5.66
C LEU A 64 -0.86 7.20 -6.51
N LYS A 65 -1.43 8.42 -6.65
CA LYS A 65 -2.54 8.66 -7.57
C LYS A 65 -2.19 8.27 -9.00
N GLU A 66 -1.04 8.73 -9.50
CA GLU A 66 -0.58 8.41 -10.85
C GLU A 66 -0.31 6.92 -11.04
N LEU A 67 0.26 6.25 -10.03
CA LEU A 67 0.49 4.81 -10.09
C LEU A 67 -0.82 4.03 -10.19
N ILE A 68 -1.80 4.35 -9.32
CA ILE A 68 -3.13 3.73 -9.34
C ILE A 68 -3.80 3.96 -10.70
N ARG A 69 -3.73 5.18 -11.24
CA ARG A 69 -4.31 5.52 -12.54
C ARG A 69 -3.67 4.73 -13.68
N LYS A 70 -2.35 4.69 -13.77
CA LYS A 70 -1.64 3.94 -14.83
C LYS A 70 -1.92 2.43 -14.76
N LEU A 71 -1.98 1.87 -13.56
CA LEU A 71 -2.33 0.45 -13.38
C LEU A 71 -3.79 0.19 -13.75
N TYR A 72 -4.71 1.08 -13.39
CA TYR A 72 -6.11 1.01 -13.79
C TYR A 72 -6.27 1.09 -15.32
N ASP A 73 -5.64 2.07 -15.96
CA ASP A 73 -5.67 2.27 -17.42
C ASP A 73 -5.05 1.06 -18.15
N GLY A 74 -4.05 0.42 -17.55
CA GLY A 74 -3.42 -0.81 -18.02
C GLY A 74 -4.21 -2.10 -17.73
N ASN A 75 -5.44 -2.00 -17.21
CA ASN A 75 -6.26 -3.13 -16.78
C ASN A 75 -5.55 -4.10 -15.81
N LYS A 76 -4.64 -3.58 -14.98
CA LYS A 76 -3.92 -4.35 -13.96
C LYS A 76 -4.83 -4.61 -12.74
N LEU A 77 -4.48 -5.62 -11.94
CA LEU A 77 -5.24 -5.94 -10.73
C LEU A 77 -5.08 -4.82 -9.69
N LEU A 78 -6.18 -4.29 -9.18
CA LEU A 78 -6.19 -3.36 -8.05
C LEU A 78 -7.03 -3.96 -6.92
N ALA A 79 -6.42 -4.17 -5.77
CA ALA A 79 -7.09 -4.69 -4.58
C ALA A 79 -6.80 -3.78 -3.39
N ALA A 80 -7.77 -3.64 -2.50
CA ALA A 80 -7.60 -2.89 -1.27
C ALA A 80 -8.48 -3.46 -0.15
N ILE A 81 -8.04 -3.31 1.10
CA ILE A 81 -8.72 -3.85 2.29
C ILE A 81 -8.77 -2.84 3.44
N CYS A 82 -9.84 -2.89 4.24
CA CYS A 82 -10.06 -2.01 5.40
C CYS A 82 -10.06 -0.52 5.01
N ALA A 83 -9.07 0.29 5.41
CA ALA A 83 -8.94 1.69 5.03
C ALA A 83 -8.32 1.90 3.64
N GLY A 84 -7.65 0.88 3.08
CA GLY A 84 -7.01 0.93 1.77
C GLY A 84 -7.90 1.39 0.60
N PRO A 85 -9.20 1.04 0.52
CA PRO A 85 -10.08 1.48 -0.56
C PRO A 85 -10.22 3.01 -0.69
N GLU A 86 -9.92 3.78 0.36
CA GLU A 86 -9.90 5.24 0.30
C GLU A 86 -8.90 5.76 -0.74
N PHE A 87 -7.72 5.15 -0.84
CA PHE A 87 -6.70 5.50 -1.83
C PHE A 87 -7.20 5.28 -3.26
N LEU A 88 -7.93 4.18 -3.48
CA LEU A 88 -8.57 3.92 -4.77
C LEU A 88 -9.60 5.00 -5.08
N ALA A 89 -10.53 5.26 -4.14
CA ALA A 89 -11.57 6.27 -4.29
C ALA A 89 -11.02 7.67 -4.61
N LYS A 90 -9.99 8.12 -3.88
CA LYS A 90 -9.34 9.42 -4.08
C LYS A 90 -8.62 9.55 -5.43
N SER A 91 -8.27 8.43 -6.08
CA SER A 91 -7.62 8.47 -7.40
C SER A 91 -8.57 8.87 -8.54
N GLY A 92 -9.88 8.83 -8.32
CA GLY A 92 -10.90 9.35 -9.24
C GLY A 92 -11.37 8.38 -10.33
N ASN A 93 -10.95 7.11 -10.29
CA ASN A 93 -11.37 6.10 -11.26
C ASN A 93 -12.74 5.50 -10.89
N LYS A 94 -13.58 5.22 -11.90
CA LYS A 94 -14.85 4.50 -11.72
C LYS A 94 -14.60 2.99 -11.73
N TYR A 95 -14.24 2.44 -10.57
CA TYR A 95 -13.93 1.02 -10.44
C TYR A 95 -15.15 0.12 -10.70
N LYS A 96 -14.98 -0.86 -11.58
CA LYS A 96 -15.91 -2.00 -11.73
C LYS A 96 -15.32 -3.21 -10.99
N LYS A 97 -16.16 -4.10 -10.45
CA LYS A 97 -15.71 -5.41 -9.95
C LYS A 97 -14.91 -6.13 -11.05
N SER A 98 -13.66 -6.54 -10.79
CA SER A 98 -12.84 -7.27 -11.76
C SER A 98 -12.68 -8.75 -11.42
N LYS A 99 -12.37 -9.51 -12.48
CA LYS A 99 -12.24 -10.97 -12.58
C LYS A 99 -10.93 -11.50 -11.95
N TYR A 100 -10.95 -12.77 -11.58
CA TYR A 100 -9.78 -13.57 -11.17
C TYR A 100 -8.69 -13.62 -12.27
N ILE A 101 -7.42 -13.49 -11.88
CA ILE A 101 -6.24 -13.58 -12.77
C ILE A 101 -5.24 -14.60 -12.21
N LEU A 102 -4.64 -15.40 -13.08
CA LEU A 102 -3.63 -16.42 -12.76
C LEU A 102 -2.24 -15.90 -13.20
N GLN A 103 -1.28 -15.87 -12.27
CA GLN A 103 0.13 -15.39 -12.37
C GLN A 103 0.32 -13.84 -12.34
N LEU A 104 1.07 -13.31 -11.35
CA LEU A 104 1.11 -11.86 -11.06
C LEU A 104 2.42 -11.38 -10.38
N ASN A 105 3.08 -10.34 -10.92
CA ASN A 105 3.96 -9.43 -10.20
C ASN A 105 3.13 -8.42 -9.40
N ILE A 106 3.06 -8.59 -8.08
CA ILE A 106 2.21 -7.79 -7.19
C ILE A 106 3.08 -6.82 -6.39
N ILE A 107 2.71 -5.55 -6.42
CA ILE A 107 3.24 -4.55 -5.49
C ILE A 107 2.28 -4.38 -4.31
N ILE A 108 2.82 -4.22 -3.10
CA ILE A 108 2.06 -3.93 -1.89
C ILE A 108 2.48 -2.55 -1.38
N PHE A 109 1.53 -1.62 -1.32
CA PHE A 109 1.79 -0.29 -0.75
C PHE A 109 1.77 -0.34 0.78
N ILE A 110 2.88 -0.03 1.43
CA ILE A 110 3.00 0.07 2.88
C ILE A 110 3.25 1.52 3.27
N TYR A 111 2.65 1.95 4.38
CA TYR A 111 2.75 3.31 4.89
C TYR A 111 2.89 3.29 6.43
N PRO A 112 3.64 4.24 7.01
CA PRO A 112 3.94 4.25 8.43
C PRO A 112 2.67 4.34 9.28
N PHE A 113 2.67 3.59 10.38
CA PHE A 113 1.74 3.79 11.47
C PHE A 113 2.04 5.11 12.17
N ASN A 114 1.36 6.19 11.79
CA ASN A 114 1.36 7.41 12.58
C ASN A 114 0.45 7.21 13.79
N PHE A 115 1.02 6.74 14.90
CA PHE A 115 0.40 6.93 16.21
C PHE A 115 0.33 8.45 16.43
N PHE A 116 -0.87 8.99 16.59
CA PHE A 116 -1.12 10.41 16.77
C PHE A 116 -0.27 10.96 17.93
N LEU A 117 0.88 11.58 17.62
CA LEU A 117 1.83 12.10 18.61
C LEU A 117 1.30 13.36 19.32
N SER A 118 0.11 13.85 18.98
CA SER A 118 -0.44 15.09 19.56
C SER A 118 -0.95 14.92 21.00
N SER A 119 -1.15 13.68 21.47
CA SER A 119 -1.53 13.42 22.87
C SER A 119 -0.34 13.26 23.82
N LEU A 120 0.91 13.26 23.33
CA LEU A 120 2.11 13.20 24.17
C LEU A 120 2.78 14.55 24.44
N LEU A 121 2.34 15.63 23.76
CA LEU A 121 2.92 16.97 23.87
C LEU A 121 2.05 17.99 24.63
N LEU A 122 0.90 17.59 25.16
CA LEU A 122 0.17 18.41 26.12
C LEU A 122 0.54 17.95 27.53
N PRO A 123 1.26 18.75 28.34
CA PRO A 123 1.47 18.43 29.74
C PRO A 123 0.10 18.52 30.41
N HIS A 124 -0.51 17.37 30.72
CA HIS A 124 -1.66 17.33 31.61
C HIS A 124 -1.20 17.81 32.99
N THR A 125 -1.51 19.05 33.32
CA THR A 125 -1.64 19.50 34.71
C THR A 125 -2.79 18.70 35.35
N PHE A 126 -2.44 17.58 35.97
CA PHE A 126 -3.29 16.92 36.95
C PHE A 126 -3.34 17.80 38.19
N HIS A 127 -4.46 18.48 38.42
CA HIS A 127 -4.84 18.92 39.75
C HIS A 127 -5.76 17.85 40.36
N MET A 128 -5.42 17.47 41.60
CA MET A 128 -6.17 16.62 42.52
C MET A 128 -7.64 17.01 42.67
#